data_AF-A0A6N3E844-F1
#
_entry.id   AF-A0A6N3E844-F1
#
_cell.length_a   1.000
_cell.length_b   1.000
_cell.length_c   1.000
_cell.angle_alpha   90.00
_cell.angle_beta   90.00
_cell.angle_gamma   90.00
#
_symmetry.space_group_name_H-M   'P 1'
#
loop_
_entity.id
_entity.type
_entity.pdbx_description
1 polymer ?
#
loop_
_entity_poly.entity_id
_entity_poly.type
_entity_poly.pdbx_seq_one_letter_code
_entity_poly.pdbx_strand_id
1 'polypeptide(L)'
;MNVVQNGGADLNMAVTSREEILAVCREIVAEEGLSSVNMRLVASRCNIALGSVYNYFPSKSELLLATIESVWMDIFHMNGQVLVFESFTACIAWLFDTVYKSSQKYPEFFNLHSMSFAAKDKNEGRKMMEISLMHLKKNLVQILTEDQNVRENAFENELTPEIFVAYVFTLLMSLLLEKQKSCEPLLTMIAHSIY
;
A
#
# COMPACT_ATOMS: atom_id res chain seq x y z
N MET A 1 11.91 25.02 -57.38
CA MET A 1 11.10 23.83 -57.01
C MET A 1 12.05 22.65 -57.03
N ASN A 2 12.44 22.00 -55.94
CA ASN A 2 11.77 21.77 -54.66
C ASN A 2 12.78 21.77 -53.50
N VAL A 3 12.39 22.44 -52.42
CA VAL A 3 13.04 22.36 -51.11
C VAL A 3 12.55 21.05 -50.47
N VAL A 4 13.46 20.10 -50.27
CA VAL A 4 13.18 18.91 -49.45
C VAL A 4 13.25 19.37 -47.99
N GLN A 5 12.08 19.51 -47.37
CA GLN A 5 11.96 19.78 -45.94
C GLN A 5 12.45 18.55 -45.17
N ASN A 6 13.55 18.74 -44.43
CA ASN A 6 13.94 17.88 -43.32
C ASN A 6 12.83 17.89 -42.26
N GLY A 7 11.96 16.90 -42.28
CA GLY A 7 11.03 16.60 -41.19
C GLY A 7 11.76 15.88 -40.07
N GLY A 8 12.64 16.58 -39.36
CA GLY A 8 13.05 16.17 -38.02
C GLY A 8 11.85 16.36 -37.10
N ALA A 9 11.07 15.30 -36.89
CA ALA A 9 10.06 15.31 -35.85
C ALA A 9 10.80 15.47 -34.51
N ASP A 10 10.58 16.61 -33.86
CA ASP A 10 11.03 16.89 -32.51
C ASP A 10 10.56 15.77 -31.57
N LEU A 11 11.41 14.78 -31.33
CA LEU A 11 11.37 13.97 -30.12
C LEU A 11 11.78 14.90 -28.97
N ASN A 12 10.84 15.71 -28.50
CA ASN A 12 10.88 16.18 -27.12
C ASN A 12 10.61 14.97 -26.22
N MET A 13 11.60 14.09 -26.09
CA MET A 13 11.69 13.19 -24.94
C MET A 13 12.02 14.08 -23.76
N ALA A 14 11.00 14.60 -23.09
CA ALA A 14 11.15 14.95 -21.69
C ALA A 14 11.80 13.73 -21.02
N VAL A 15 12.98 13.91 -20.46
CA VAL A 15 13.67 12.85 -19.71
C VAL A 15 12.82 12.61 -18.48
N THR A 16 11.98 11.58 -18.55
CA THR A 16 11.16 11.10 -17.43
C THR A 16 11.79 9.82 -16.88
N SER A 17 11.79 9.69 -15.57
CA SER A 17 12.23 8.53 -14.80
C SER A 17 11.06 7.63 -14.40
N ARG A 18 11.38 6.38 -14.03
CA ARG A 18 10.39 5.45 -13.47
C ARG A 18 9.69 6.03 -12.23
N GLU A 19 10.42 6.75 -11.38
CA GLU A 19 9.88 7.33 -10.16
C GLU A 19 8.93 8.51 -10.44
N GLU A 20 9.23 9.35 -11.43
CA GLU A 20 8.31 10.43 -11.84
C GLU A 20 7.00 9.86 -12.40
N ILE A 21 7.06 8.77 -13.16
CA ILE A 21 5.84 8.07 -13.61
C ILE A 21 5.06 7.55 -12.41
N LEU A 22 5.72 6.94 -11.43
CA LEU A 22 5.07 6.45 -10.22
C LEU A 22 4.49 7.56 -9.35
N ALA A 23 5.15 8.72 -9.27
CA ALA A 23 4.61 9.90 -8.59
C ALA A 23 3.28 10.34 -9.22
N VAL A 24 3.22 10.42 -10.55
CA VAL A 24 1.97 10.70 -11.28
C VAL A 24 0.92 9.60 -11.06
N CYS A 25 1.33 8.33 -11.01
CA CYS A 25 0.40 7.25 -10.66
C CYS A 25 -0.17 7.41 -9.25
N ARG A 26 0.63 7.81 -8.25
CA ARG A 26 0.16 8.09 -6.89
C ARG A 26 -0.82 9.25 -6.86
N GLU A 27 -0.59 10.30 -7.65
CA GLU A 27 -1.53 11.42 -7.80
C GLU A 27 -2.88 10.95 -8.38
N ILE A 28 -2.86 10.14 -9.45
CA ILE A 28 -4.08 9.55 -10.01
C ILE A 28 -4.81 8.70 -8.97
N VAL A 29 -4.10 7.91 -8.16
CA VAL A 29 -4.72 7.11 -7.09
C VAL A 29 -5.34 7.99 -6.01
N ALA A 30 -4.70 9.08 -5.63
CA ALA A 30 -5.20 10.03 -4.63
C ALA A 30 -6.46 10.77 -5.12
N GLU A 31 -6.49 11.16 -6.39
CA GLU A 31 -7.57 11.95 -6.99
C GLU A 31 -8.75 11.10 -7.47
N GLU A 32 -8.46 9.98 -8.14
CA GLU A 32 -9.43 9.22 -8.96
C GLU A 32 -9.51 7.73 -8.58
N GLY A 33 -8.67 7.27 -7.65
CA GLY A 33 -8.61 5.88 -7.20
C GLY A 33 -7.81 4.94 -8.12
N LEU A 34 -7.52 3.74 -7.60
CA LEU A 34 -6.62 2.77 -8.25
C LEU A 34 -7.13 2.26 -9.62
N SER A 35 -8.45 2.12 -9.79
CA SER A 35 -9.06 1.65 -11.04
C SER A 35 -8.82 2.58 -12.23
N SER A 36 -8.58 3.86 -11.95
CA SER A 36 -8.38 4.92 -12.95
C SER A 36 -6.98 4.87 -13.59
N VAL A 37 -6.02 4.23 -12.93
CA VAL A 37 -4.64 4.08 -13.43
C VAL A 37 -4.62 3.27 -14.73
N ASN A 38 -4.19 3.91 -15.81
CA ASN A 38 -4.04 3.30 -17.12
C ASN A 38 -2.94 3.97 -17.95
N MET A 39 -2.38 3.23 -18.92
CA MET A 39 -1.21 3.65 -19.71
C MET A 39 -1.38 5.01 -20.40
N ARG A 40 -2.57 5.30 -20.95
CA ARG A 40 -2.83 6.55 -21.70
C ARG A 40 -2.96 7.74 -20.77
N LEU A 41 -3.70 7.59 -19.67
CA LEU A 41 -3.84 8.66 -18.68
C LEU A 41 -2.49 9.02 -18.07
N VAL A 42 -1.68 8.01 -17.72
CA VAL A 42 -0.33 8.22 -17.18
C VAL A 42 0.57 8.92 -18.18
N ALA A 43 0.62 8.47 -19.44
CA ALA A 43 1.39 9.13 -20.49
C ALA A 43 0.99 10.61 -20.65
N SER A 44 -0.31 10.88 -20.68
CA SER A 44 -0.85 12.23 -20.80
C SER A 44 -0.49 13.11 -19.60
N ARG A 45 -0.64 12.61 -18.37
CA ARG A 45 -0.32 13.36 -17.14
C ARG A 45 1.20 13.60 -17.00
N CYS A 46 2.02 12.67 -17.46
CA CYS A 46 3.48 12.83 -17.52
C CYS A 46 3.96 13.70 -18.70
N ASN A 47 3.09 14.07 -19.65
CA ASN A 47 3.44 14.73 -20.90
C ASN A 47 4.53 13.98 -21.71
N ILE A 48 4.41 12.65 -21.80
CA ILE A 48 5.30 11.78 -22.58
C ILE A 48 4.53 10.96 -23.61
N ALA A 49 5.24 10.43 -24.60
CA ALA A 49 4.66 9.49 -25.56
C ALA A 49 4.16 8.22 -24.85
N LEU A 50 3.04 7.65 -25.31
CA LEU A 50 2.50 6.40 -24.78
C LEU A 50 3.54 5.26 -24.81
N GLY A 51 4.34 5.20 -25.88
CA GLY A 51 5.44 4.23 -26.01
C GLY A 51 6.48 4.34 -24.90
N SER A 52 6.74 5.55 -24.37
CA SER A 52 7.65 5.75 -23.25
C SER A 52 7.15 5.08 -21.98
N VAL A 53 5.84 5.12 -21.69
CA VAL A 53 5.28 4.40 -20.54
C VAL A 53 5.45 2.88 -20.68
N TYR A 54 5.22 2.35 -21.89
CA TYR A 54 5.43 0.92 -22.17
C TYR A 54 6.90 0.48 -22.04
N ASN A 55 7.86 1.39 -22.25
CA ASN A 55 9.28 1.10 -22.03
C ASN A 55 9.61 0.90 -20.54
N TYR A 56 8.90 1.57 -19.63
CA TYR A 56 9.07 1.41 -18.18
C TYR A 56 8.17 0.32 -17.58
N PHE A 57 6.97 0.16 -18.12
CA PHE A 57 5.94 -0.75 -17.64
C PHE A 57 5.35 -1.52 -18.84
N PRO A 58 5.89 -2.70 -19.17
CA PRO A 58 5.48 -3.49 -20.33
C PRO A 58 3.98 -3.79 -20.44
N SER A 59 3.26 -3.79 -19.31
CA SER A 59 1.82 -4.05 -19.27
C SER A 59 1.08 -3.15 -18.27
N LYS A 60 -0.25 -2.99 -18.46
CA LYS A 60 -1.11 -2.32 -17.47
C LYS A 60 -1.01 -2.98 -16.10
N SER A 61 -0.89 -4.31 -16.06
CA SER A 61 -0.77 -5.06 -14.82
C SER A 61 0.53 -4.75 -14.08
N GLU A 62 1.65 -4.63 -14.79
CA GLU A 62 2.93 -4.22 -14.20
C GLU A 62 2.92 -2.77 -13.72
N LEU A 63 2.29 -1.86 -14.47
CA LEU A 63 2.07 -0.48 -14.02
C LEU A 63 1.24 -0.44 -12.72
N LEU A 64 0.13 -1.20 -12.67
CA LEU A 64 -0.71 -1.28 -11.49
C LEU A 64 0.05 -1.87 -10.29
N LEU A 65 0.81 -2.94 -10.49
CA LEU A 65 1.63 -3.54 -9.44
C LEU A 65 2.61 -2.52 -8.86
N ALA A 66 3.40 -1.88 -9.74
CA ALA A 66 4.36 -0.89 -9.31
C ALA A 66 3.70 0.33 -8.66
N THR A 67 2.49 0.70 -9.10
CA THR A 67 1.69 1.77 -8.48
C THR A 67 1.26 1.39 -7.06
N ILE A 68 0.75 0.17 -6.85
CA ILE A 68 0.33 -0.33 -5.53
C ILE A 68 1.53 -0.34 -4.57
N GLU A 69 2.67 -0.90 -5.02
CA GLU A 69 3.92 -0.90 -4.25
C GLU A 69 4.34 0.52 -3.89
N SER A 70 4.27 1.44 -4.86
CA SER A 70 4.65 2.83 -4.67
C SER A 70 3.74 3.59 -3.70
N VAL A 71 2.43 3.33 -3.74
CA VAL A 71 1.47 3.88 -2.76
C VAL A 71 1.80 3.35 -1.36
N TRP A 72 2.11 2.06 -1.20
CA TRP A 72 2.53 1.52 0.10
C TRP A 72 3.86 2.10 0.60
N MET A 73 4.83 2.31 -0.28
CA MET A 73 6.09 2.96 0.07
C MET A 73 5.86 4.41 0.56
N ASP A 74 4.94 5.13 -0.08
CA ASP A 74 4.55 6.48 0.34
C ASP A 74 3.77 6.48 1.66
N ILE A 75 2.85 5.53 1.87
CA ILE A 75 2.09 5.36 3.12
C ILE A 75 3.02 5.06 4.30
N PHE A 76 3.86 4.03 4.15
CA PHE A 76 4.71 3.54 5.24
C PHE A 76 6.05 4.27 5.33
N HIS A 77 6.28 5.28 4.49
CA HIS A 77 7.54 6.00 4.37
C HIS A 77 8.76 5.07 4.28
N MET A 78 8.61 3.94 3.56
CA MET A 78 9.62 2.89 3.43
C MET A 78 10.73 3.29 2.46
N ASN A 79 11.50 4.33 2.81
CA ASN A 79 12.63 4.82 2.02
C ASN A 79 13.93 4.06 2.34
N GLY A 80 13.84 2.73 2.46
CA GLY A 80 14.99 1.87 2.80
C GLY A 80 15.34 1.81 4.30
N GLN A 81 14.44 2.27 5.18
CA GLN A 81 14.59 2.14 6.63
C GLN A 81 13.97 0.84 7.12
N VAL A 82 14.70 0.13 7.99
CA VAL A 82 14.14 -0.97 8.78
C VAL A 82 13.36 -0.35 9.93
N LEU A 83 12.05 -0.60 9.96
CA LEU A 83 11.21 -0.21 11.09
C LEU A 83 11.48 -1.17 12.25
N VAL A 84 11.97 -0.63 13.36
CA VAL A 84 12.17 -1.37 14.60
C VAL A 84 11.20 -0.82 15.63
N PHE A 85 10.46 -1.71 16.28
CA PHE A 85 9.49 -1.35 17.30
C PHE A 85 9.94 -1.89 18.64
N GLU A 86 9.76 -1.10 19.70
CA GLU A 86 10.08 -1.50 21.07
C GLU A 86 9.16 -2.62 21.58
N SER A 87 7.96 -2.72 21.00
CA SER A 87 6.94 -3.70 21.36
C SER A 87 5.94 -3.93 20.22
N PHE A 88 5.19 -5.03 20.27
CA PHE A 88 4.08 -5.29 19.37
C PHE A 88 3.00 -4.20 19.45
N THR A 89 2.66 -3.71 20.65
CA THR A 89 1.69 -2.59 20.78
C THR A 89 2.19 -1.31 20.14
N ALA A 90 3.48 -1.00 20.22
CA ALA A 90 4.08 0.16 19.54
C ALA A 90 3.96 0.03 18.01
N CYS A 91 4.16 -1.19 17.48
CA CYS A 91 3.94 -1.47 16.06
C CYS A 91 2.48 -1.24 15.65
N ILE A 92 1.51 -1.75 16.42
CA ILE A 92 0.08 -1.56 16.12
C ILE A 92 -0.33 -0.09 16.20
N ALA A 93 0.18 0.65 17.18
CA ALA A 93 -0.07 2.09 17.31
C ALA A 93 0.46 2.87 16.09
N TRP A 94 1.70 2.60 15.69
CA TRP A 94 2.31 3.19 14.50
C TRP A 94 1.53 2.84 13.22
N LEU A 95 1.15 1.57 13.06
CA LEU A 95 0.41 1.10 11.90
C LEU A 95 -0.95 1.79 11.80
N PHE A 96 -1.67 1.90 12.92
CA PHE A 96 -2.94 2.61 12.98
C PHE A 96 -2.79 4.08 12.56
N ASP A 97 -1.86 4.81 13.19
CA ASP A 97 -1.64 6.24 12.92
C ASP A 97 -1.23 6.49 11.46
N THR A 98 -0.34 5.65 10.94
CA THR A 98 0.14 5.73 9.56
C THR A 98 -0.99 5.53 8.55
N VAL A 99 -1.82 4.50 8.75
CA VAL A 99 -2.97 4.24 7.87
C VAL A 99 -4.05 5.30 8.06
N TYR A 100 -4.33 5.74 9.29
CA TYR A 100 -5.31 6.78 9.57
C TYR A 100 -4.95 8.09 8.87
N LYS A 101 -3.70 8.55 8.96
CA LYS A 101 -3.21 9.77 8.30
C LYS A 101 -3.25 9.64 6.78
N SER A 102 -2.78 8.52 6.23
CA SER A 102 -2.75 8.31 4.78
C SER A 102 -4.13 8.08 4.18
N SER A 103 -5.13 7.67 4.96
CA SER A 103 -6.51 7.54 4.49
C SER A 103 -7.11 8.84 3.95
N GLN A 104 -6.61 9.99 4.40
CA GLN A 104 -7.00 11.29 3.87
C GLN A 104 -6.39 11.57 2.49
N LYS A 105 -5.18 11.05 2.24
CA LYS A 105 -4.46 11.21 0.97
C LYS A 105 -4.94 10.22 -0.09
N TYR A 106 -5.29 9.00 0.31
CA TYR A 106 -5.70 7.92 -0.60
C TYR A 106 -7.07 7.32 -0.23
N PRO A 107 -8.16 8.11 -0.20
CA PRO A 107 -9.46 7.66 0.31
C PRO A 107 -10.00 6.41 -0.39
N GLU A 108 -9.94 6.39 -1.73
CA GLU A 108 -10.45 5.27 -2.52
C GLU A 108 -9.56 4.02 -2.48
N PHE A 109 -8.26 4.18 -2.22
CA PHE A 109 -7.34 3.07 -2.05
C PHE A 109 -7.71 2.21 -0.84
N PHE A 110 -8.10 2.85 0.27
CA PHE A 110 -8.54 2.16 1.49
C PHE A 110 -10.01 1.70 1.43
N ASN A 111 -10.87 2.32 0.62
CA ASN A 111 -12.22 1.80 0.36
C ASN A 111 -12.20 0.46 -0.38
N LEU A 112 -11.21 0.22 -1.25
CA LEU A 112 -11.04 -1.08 -1.91
C LEU A 112 -10.63 -2.19 -0.93
N HIS A 113 -9.90 -1.84 0.13
CA HIS A 113 -9.56 -2.78 1.20
C HIS A 113 -10.78 -3.23 2.00
N SER A 114 -11.70 -2.31 2.32
CA SER A 114 -12.93 -2.67 3.03
C SER A 114 -13.85 -3.53 2.16
N MET A 115 -13.83 -3.35 0.84
CA MET A 115 -14.58 -4.17 -0.11
C MET A 115 -13.93 -5.53 -0.45
N SER A 116 -12.65 -5.75 -0.16
CA SER A 116 -11.99 -7.05 -0.39
C SER A 116 -12.57 -8.17 0.49
N PHE A 117 -13.31 -7.83 1.55
CA PHE A 117 -14.08 -8.79 2.36
C PHE A 117 -15.47 -9.12 1.78
N ALA A 118 -16.00 -8.32 0.85
CA ALA A 118 -17.41 -8.40 0.43
C ALA A 118 -17.65 -8.67 -1.07
N ALA A 119 -16.76 -8.26 -1.98
CA ALA A 119 -17.00 -8.37 -3.42
C ALA A 119 -16.54 -9.71 -4.02
N LYS A 120 -17.17 -10.18 -5.10
CA LYS A 120 -16.83 -11.44 -5.81
C LYS A 120 -15.95 -11.26 -7.06
N ASP A 121 -15.63 -10.03 -7.44
CA ASP A 121 -14.86 -9.79 -8.67
C ASP A 121 -13.34 -9.82 -8.44
N LYS A 122 -12.66 -10.58 -9.31
CA LYS A 122 -11.24 -10.93 -9.25
C LYS A 122 -10.40 -10.09 -10.23
N ASN A 123 -10.35 -8.78 -10.05
CA ASN A 123 -9.39 -7.98 -10.82
C ASN A 123 -7.96 -8.13 -10.24
N GLU A 124 -6.94 -7.93 -11.08
CA GLU A 124 -5.52 -8.08 -10.74
C GLU A 124 -5.10 -7.20 -9.55
N GLY A 125 -5.65 -5.98 -9.44
CA GLY A 125 -5.37 -5.06 -8.35
C GLY A 125 -5.74 -5.65 -6.98
N ARG A 126 -6.89 -6.33 -6.87
CA ARG A 126 -7.30 -6.99 -5.63
C ARG A 126 -6.37 -8.14 -5.23
N LYS A 127 -5.93 -8.97 -6.17
CA LYS A 127 -4.98 -10.07 -5.87
C LYS A 127 -3.67 -9.52 -5.29
N MET A 128 -3.16 -8.42 -5.86
CA MET A 128 -1.95 -7.77 -5.35
C MET A 128 -2.17 -7.14 -3.97
N MET A 129 -3.37 -6.64 -3.73
CA MET A 129 -3.76 -6.17 -2.40
C MET A 129 -3.78 -7.29 -1.36
N GLU A 130 -4.34 -8.45 -1.70
CA GLU A 130 -4.36 -9.64 -0.84
C GLU A 130 -2.94 -10.12 -0.51
N ILE A 131 -2.05 -10.13 -1.51
CA ILE A 131 -0.63 -10.46 -1.33
C ILE A 131 0.04 -9.46 -0.37
N SER A 132 -0.19 -8.15 -0.57
CA SER A 132 0.37 -7.09 0.29
C SER A 132 -0.07 -7.26 1.75
N LEU A 133 -1.36 -7.55 1.98
CA LEU A 133 -1.92 -7.80 3.31
C LEU A 133 -1.35 -9.08 3.95
N MET A 134 -1.14 -10.13 3.16
CA MET A 134 -0.51 -11.36 3.63
C MET A 134 0.91 -11.10 4.13
N HIS A 135 1.71 -10.32 3.37
CA HIS A 135 3.05 -9.92 3.80
C HIS A 135 3.01 -9.06 5.07
N LEU A 136 2.10 -8.09 5.15
CA LEU A 136 1.93 -7.27 6.36
C LEU A 136 1.61 -8.12 7.60
N LYS A 137 0.66 -9.06 7.50
CA LYS A 137 0.35 -9.98 8.60
C LYS A 137 1.53 -10.84 9.00
N LYS A 138 2.30 -11.35 8.03
CA LYS A 138 3.52 -12.12 8.31
C LYS A 138 4.55 -11.29 9.08
N ASN A 139 4.73 -10.03 8.69
CA ASN A 139 5.62 -9.11 9.40
C ASN A 139 5.13 -8.83 10.82
N LEU A 140 3.82 -8.67 11.03
CA LEU A 140 3.24 -8.50 12.36
C LEU A 140 3.46 -9.74 13.25
N VAL A 141 3.33 -10.95 12.69
CA VAL A 141 3.66 -12.19 13.42
C VAL A 141 5.14 -12.19 13.82
N GLN A 142 6.04 -11.84 12.91
CA GLN A 142 7.46 -11.77 13.21
C GLN A 142 7.76 -10.79 14.36
N ILE A 143 7.22 -9.56 14.28
CA ILE A 143 7.38 -8.53 15.32
C ILE A 143 6.84 -9.03 16.67
N LEU A 144 5.69 -9.70 16.67
CA LEU A 144 5.11 -10.28 17.89
C LEU A 144 6.00 -11.38 18.49
N THR A 145 6.58 -12.24 17.65
CA THR A 145 7.44 -13.34 18.12
C THR A 145 8.83 -12.87 18.58
N GLU A 146 9.29 -11.72 18.11
CA GLU A 146 10.58 -11.12 18.48
C GLU A 146 10.48 -10.18 19.69
N ASP A 147 9.26 -9.79 20.09
CA ASP A 147 9.01 -8.92 21.24
C ASP A 147 9.34 -9.61 22.57
N GLN A 148 10.46 -9.19 23.18
CA GLN A 148 10.99 -9.76 24.43
C GLN A 148 10.11 -9.46 25.66
N ASN A 149 9.13 -8.56 25.55
CA ASN A 149 8.24 -8.24 26.66
C ASN A 149 7.05 -9.20 26.73
N VAL A 150 6.81 -10.01 25.70
CA VAL A 150 5.71 -10.98 25.67
C VAL A 150 5.94 -12.06 26.74
N ARG A 151 4.94 -12.26 27.61
CA ARG A 151 5.00 -13.28 28.66
C ARG A 151 5.11 -14.69 28.05
N GLU A 152 5.89 -15.58 28.66
CA GLU A 152 6.19 -16.92 28.12
C GLU A 152 4.94 -17.73 27.73
N ASN A 153 3.88 -17.60 28.53
CA ASN A 153 2.64 -18.35 28.37
C ASN A 153 1.54 -17.54 27.67
N ALA A 154 1.91 -16.54 26.85
CA ALA A 154 0.96 -15.70 26.10
C ALA A 154 0.15 -16.52 25.07
N PHE A 155 0.78 -17.53 24.49
CA PHE A 155 0.24 -18.34 23.41
C PHE A 155 0.25 -19.82 23.79
N GLU A 156 -0.89 -20.30 24.25
CA GLU A 156 -1.12 -21.69 24.63
C GLU A 156 -2.40 -22.22 23.98
N ASN A 157 -2.49 -23.54 23.85
CA ASN A 157 -3.66 -24.24 23.33
C ASN A 157 -4.05 -23.74 21.93
N GLU A 158 -5.27 -23.22 21.78
CA GLU A 158 -5.84 -22.78 20.50
C GLU A 158 -5.35 -21.39 20.06
N LEU A 159 -4.69 -20.61 20.93
CA LEU A 159 -4.25 -19.26 20.62
C LEU A 159 -2.77 -19.23 20.22
N THR A 160 -2.50 -19.20 18.91
CA THR A 160 -1.15 -19.02 18.37
C THR A 160 -0.86 -17.54 18.02
N PRO A 161 0.41 -17.14 17.85
CA PRO A 161 0.76 -15.80 17.38
C PRO A 161 0.06 -15.42 16.07
N GLU A 162 -0.09 -16.35 15.12
CA GLU A 162 -0.76 -16.12 13.84
C GLU A 162 -2.25 -15.85 14.02
N ILE A 163 -2.93 -16.61 14.89
CA ILE A 163 -4.35 -16.43 15.20
C ILE A 163 -4.55 -15.10 15.92
N PHE A 164 -3.70 -14.80 16.90
CA PHE A 164 -3.75 -13.53 17.63
C PHE A 164 -3.55 -12.34 16.70
N VAL A 165 -2.54 -12.37 15.82
CA VAL A 165 -2.33 -11.33 14.80
C VAL A 165 -3.51 -11.25 13.85
N ALA A 166 -4.12 -12.36 13.45
CA ALA A 166 -5.31 -12.32 12.59
C ALA A 166 -6.49 -11.59 13.25
N TYR A 167 -6.73 -11.81 14.54
CA TYR A 167 -7.76 -11.10 15.31
C TYR A 167 -7.43 -9.63 15.52
N VAL A 168 -6.21 -9.33 15.97
CA VAL A 168 -5.74 -7.94 16.13
C VAL A 168 -5.84 -7.18 14.82
N PHE A 169 -5.40 -7.77 13.71
CA PHE A 169 -5.49 -7.16 12.39
C PHE A 169 -6.92 -6.91 11.97
N THR A 170 -7.84 -7.85 12.24
CA THR A 170 -9.26 -7.69 11.93
C THR A 170 -9.85 -6.50 12.70
N LEU A 171 -9.59 -6.41 14.01
CA LEU A 171 -10.04 -5.29 14.83
C LEU A 171 -9.42 -3.97 14.40
N LEU A 172 -8.12 -3.94 14.10
CA LEU A 172 -7.43 -2.77 13.60
C LEU A 172 -8.07 -2.24 12.32
N MET A 173 -8.37 -3.13 11.36
CA MET A 173 -9.05 -2.75 10.12
C MET A 173 -10.46 -2.25 10.38
N SER A 174 -11.21 -2.84 11.31
CA SER A 174 -12.53 -2.35 11.72
C SER A 174 -12.46 -0.92 12.27
N LEU A 175 -11.51 -0.63 13.17
CA LEU A 175 -11.31 0.71 13.72
C LEU A 175 -10.99 1.74 12.63
N LEU A 176 -10.14 1.38 11.67
CA LEU A 176 -9.77 2.24 10.54
C LEU A 176 -10.96 2.48 9.60
N LEU A 177 -11.74 1.44 9.31
CA LEU A 177 -12.94 1.53 8.46
C LEU A 177 -14.02 2.41 9.09
N GLU A 178 -14.23 2.28 10.40
CA GLU A 178 -15.13 3.14 11.17
C GLU A 178 -14.57 4.55 11.39
N LYS A 179 -13.35 4.83 10.91
CA LYS A 179 -12.65 6.12 11.06
C LYS A 179 -12.55 6.54 12.52
N GLN A 180 -12.36 5.56 13.41
CA GLN A 180 -12.09 5.82 14.82
C GLN A 180 -10.85 6.71 14.94
N LYS A 181 -10.84 7.63 15.90
CA LYS A 181 -9.72 8.57 16.07
C LYS A 181 -8.55 7.98 16.86
N SER A 182 -8.74 6.80 17.43
CA SER A 182 -7.79 6.18 18.36
C SER A 182 -7.92 4.67 18.32
N CYS A 183 -6.80 3.96 18.50
CA CYS A 183 -6.74 2.53 18.74
C CYS A 183 -6.38 2.18 20.19
N GLU A 184 -6.36 3.14 21.12
CA GLU A 184 -5.97 2.92 22.54
C GLU A 184 -6.72 1.76 23.22
N PRO A 185 -8.05 1.58 23.03
CA PRO A 185 -8.74 0.41 23.60
C PRO A 185 -8.21 -0.92 23.06
N LEU A 186 -7.85 -0.99 21.78
CA LEU A 186 -7.24 -2.17 21.17
C LEU A 186 -5.83 -2.39 21.73
N LEU A 187 -5.02 -1.35 21.88
CA LEU A 187 -3.69 -1.44 22.48
C LEU A 187 -3.74 -1.95 23.92
N THR A 188 -4.69 -1.45 24.70
CA THR A 188 -4.94 -1.90 26.08
C THR A 188 -5.34 -3.39 26.11
N MET A 189 -6.23 -3.81 25.21
CA MET A 189 -6.65 -5.21 25.11
C MET A 189 -5.48 -6.13 24.72
N ILE A 190 -4.65 -5.70 23.77
CA ILE A 190 -3.43 -6.43 23.38
C ILE A 190 -2.50 -6.54 24.60
N ALA A 191 -2.19 -5.42 25.26
CA ALA A 191 -1.28 -5.40 26.41
C ALA A 191 -1.72 -6.36 27.51
N HIS A 192 -3.01 -6.34 27.90
CA HIS A 192 -3.54 -7.28 28.89
C HIS A 192 -3.50 -8.76 28.46
N SER A 193 -3.41 -9.03 27.16
CA SER A 193 -3.40 -10.39 26.64
C SER A 193 -1.99 -10.99 26.61
N ILE A 194 -0.97 -10.20 26.24
CA ILE A 194 0.36 -10.72 25.88
C ILE A 194 1.52 -10.22 26.76
N TYR A 195 1.37 -9.12 27.50
CA TYR A 195 2.36 -8.64 28.46
C TYR A 195 1.95 -9.04 29.88
#